data_AF-A0A2A5B945-F1
#
_entry.id   AF-A0A2A5B945-F1
#
_cell.length_a   1.000
_cell.length_b   1.000
_cell.length_c   1.000
_cell.angle_alpha   90.00
_cell.angle_beta   90.00
_cell.angle_gamma   90.00
#
_symmetry.space_group_name_H-M   'P 1'
#
loop_
_entity.id
_entity.type
_entity.pdbx_description
1 polymer ?
#
loop_
_entity_poly.entity_id
_entity_poly.type
_entity_poly.pdbx_seq_one_letter_code
_entity_poly.pdbx_strand_id
1 'polypeptide(L)'
;MGTEDKILDYKEFINKVLIDGVDKMIAQGFEYYAFVIICQGIEVLGSFYDSEEIDKYGESKTRFKAGLKNLFKNSFYKQNQDFLFKQLRGNMIHKLRPGKEIILTSHNISKTPLEYHLKKDEEGRRILVIEQFFEDFKGACAKLLTKIELDKDNLDKDKQDVNYLNIFEKNIDNQNVILSGDTEYHTSEKLEDEE
;
A
#
# COMPACT_ATOMS: atom_id res chain seq x y z
N MET A 1 -14.11 -21.61 16.21
CA MET A 1 -13.95 -21.92 14.77
C MET A 1 -12.53 -21.49 14.46
N GLY A 2 -11.59 -22.46 14.46
CA GLY A 2 -10.15 -22.16 14.42
C GLY A 2 -9.81 -21.45 13.12
N THR A 3 -9.03 -20.38 13.20
CA THR A 3 -8.45 -19.74 12.03
C THR A 3 -7.18 -20.54 11.73
N GLU A 4 -7.23 -21.39 10.71
CA GLU A 4 -6.03 -22.07 10.20
C GLU A 4 -4.95 -21.03 9.86
N ASP A 5 -3.68 -21.43 10.04
CA ASP A 5 -2.53 -20.65 9.63
C ASP A 5 -2.73 -20.19 8.18
N LYS A 6 -2.62 -18.89 8.00
CA LYS A 6 -2.99 -18.21 6.77
C LYS A 6 -1.85 -17.38 6.24
N ILE A 7 -1.38 -17.80 5.08
CA ILE A 7 -0.45 -17.05 4.24
C ILE A 7 -1.25 -16.20 3.28
N LEU A 8 -1.04 -14.89 3.29
CA LEU A 8 -1.64 -13.98 2.33
C LEU A 8 -0.69 -13.85 1.13
N ASP A 9 -1.15 -14.31 -0.02
CA ASP A 9 -0.53 -13.99 -1.31
C ASP A 9 -0.72 -12.50 -1.66
N TYR A 10 -0.15 -12.05 -2.79
CA TYR A 10 -0.28 -10.67 -3.22
C TYR A 10 -1.74 -10.23 -3.45
N LYS A 11 -2.61 -11.12 -3.94
CA LYS A 11 -4.02 -10.78 -4.20
C LYS A 11 -4.76 -10.57 -2.90
N GLU A 12 -4.58 -11.47 -1.94
CA GLU A 12 -5.18 -11.37 -0.62
C GLU A 12 -4.63 -10.18 0.14
N PHE A 13 -3.33 -9.92 0.07
CA PHE A 13 -2.70 -8.76 0.70
C PHE A 13 -3.25 -7.44 0.13
N ILE A 14 -3.31 -7.31 -1.20
CA ILE A 14 -3.87 -6.11 -1.84
C ILE A 14 -5.33 -5.91 -1.44
N ASN A 15 -6.16 -6.95 -1.50
CA ASN A 15 -7.59 -6.80 -1.21
C ASN A 15 -7.85 -6.58 0.30
N LYS A 16 -7.25 -7.38 1.18
CA LYS A 16 -7.59 -7.37 2.62
C LYS A 16 -6.80 -6.34 3.42
N VAL A 17 -5.51 -6.17 3.12
CA VAL A 17 -4.65 -5.26 3.88
C VAL A 17 -4.70 -3.86 3.28
N LEU A 18 -4.50 -3.73 1.98
CA LEU A 18 -4.41 -2.40 1.35
C LEU A 18 -5.78 -1.79 1.04
N ILE A 19 -6.75 -2.55 0.57
CA ILE A 19 -8.08 -2.03 0.25
C ILE A 19 -8.97 -2.04 1.50
N ASP A 20 -9.34 -3.21 2.02
CA ASP A 20 -10.28 -3.30 3.15
C ASP A 20 -9.75 -2.62 4.41
N GLY A 21 -8.44 -2.72 4.67
CA GLY A 21 -7.78 -2.06 5.80
C GLY A 21 -7.89 -0.54 5.73
N VAL A 22 -7.55 0.05 4.58
CA VAL A 22 -7.63 1.51 4.38
C VAL A 22 -9.07 2.00 4.38
N ASP A 23 -10.01 1.25 3.79
CA ASP A 23 -11.43 1.58 3.79
C ASP A 23 -11.98 1.66 5.24
N LYS A 24 -11.65 0.68 6.07
CA LYS A 24 -12.00 0.67 7.50
C LYS A 24 -11.36 1.85 8.24
N MET A 25 -10.11 2.18 7.95
CA MET A 25 -9.44 3.35 8.57
C MET A 25 -10.19 4.64 8.25
N ILE A 26 -10.56 4.86 6.99
CA ILE A 26 -11.31 6.04 6.58
C ILE A 26 -12.70 6.06 7.23
N ALA A 27 -13.41 4.93 7.23
CA ALA A 27 -14.72 4.80 7.84
C ALA A 27 -14.73 5.07 9.35
N GLN A 28 -13.62 4.80 10.04
CA GLN A 28 -13.47 4.98 11.49
C GLN A 28 -12.83 6.31 11.90
N GLY A 29 -12.63 7.25 10.97
CA GLY A 29 -12.07 8.57 11.30
C GLY A 29 -10.54 8.60 11.43
N PHE A 30 -9.84 7.63 10.85
CA PHE A 30 -8.37 7.56 10.79
C PHE A 30 -7.83 8.00 9.41
N GLU A 31 -8.51 8.94 8.73
CA GLU A 31 -8.18 9.37 7.37
C GLU A 31 -6.76 9.91 7.23
N TYR A 32 -6.26 10.59 8.26
CA TYR A 32 -4.91 11.12 8.26
C TYR A 32 -3.86 10.01 8.08
N TYR A 33 -4.07 8.88 8.77
CA TYR A 33 -3.21 7.71 8.68
C TYR A 33 -3.42 6.95 7.36
N ALA A 34 -4.62 6.98 6.80
CA ALA A 34 -4.89 6.39 5.50
C ALA A 34 -3.99 6.95 4.39
N PHE A 35 -3.63 8.24 4.42
CA PHE A 35 -2.64 8.80 3.48
C PHE A 35 -1.28 8.11 3.55
N VAL A 36 -0.82 7.75 4.76
CA VAL A 36 0.46 7.05 4.99
C VAL A 36 0.39 5.66 4.38
N ILE A 37 -0.67 4.91 4.67
CA ILE A 37 -0.85 3.54 4.20
C ILE A 37 -1.00 3.50 2.68
N ILE A 38 -1.75 4.42 2.07
CA ILE A 38 -1.83 4.52 0.60
C ILE A 38 -0.45 4.80 0.00
N CYS A 39 0.39 5.65 0.61
CA CYS A 39 1.74 5.89 0.10
C CYS A 39 2.60 4.62 0.09
N GLN A 40 2.54 3.81 1.14
CA GLN A 40 3.22 2.51 1.19
C GLN A 40 2.61 1.52 0.20
N GLY A 41 1.29 1.49 0.09
CA GLY A 41 0.59 0.67 -0.89
C GLY A 41 1.04 0.97 -2.32
N ILE A 42 1.22 2.25 -2.69
CA ILE A 42 1.72 2.63 -4.02
C ILE A 42 3.14 2.07 -4.27
N GLU A 43 4.01 2.01 -3.27
CA GLU A 43 5.32 1.37 -3.38
C GLU A 43 5.20 -0.14 -3.61
N VAL A 44 4.34 -0.81 -2.85
CA VAL A 44 4.06 -2.25 -3.02
C VAL A 44 3.53 -2.53 -4.43
N LEU A 45 2.59 -1.74 -4.94
CA LEU A 45 2.10 -1.93 -6.31
C LEU A 45 3.21 -1.67 -7.35
N GLY A 46 4.12 -0.75 -7.05
CA GLY A 46 5.24 -0.39 -7.90
C GLY A 46 6.34 -1.44 -7.97
N SER A 47 6.51 -2.27 -6.94
CA SER A 47 7.56 -3.30 -6.90
C SER A 47 7.37 -4.42 -7.93
N PHE A 48 6.17 -4.56 -8.49
CA PHE A 48 5.91 -5.51 -9.59
C PHE A 48 6.52 -5.07 -10.93
N TYR A 49 7.08 -3.85 -11.00
CA TYR A 49 7.71 -3.29 -12.20
C TYR A 49 9.25 -3.28 -12.13
N ASP A 50 9.85 -3.91 -11.11
CA ASP A 50 11.29 -4.11 -10.99
C ASP A 50 11.60 -5.57 -10.63
N SER A 51 12.85 -5.97 -10.85
CA SER A 51 13.36 -7.33 -10.58
C SER A 51 14.15 -7.44 -9.27
N GLU A 52 14.10 -6.43 -8.42
CA GLU A 52 14.80 -6.44 -7.14
C GLU A 52 13.93 -7.11 -6.07
N GLU A 53 14.49 -7.70 -5.02
CA GLU A 53 13.73 -8.31 -3.90
C GLU A 53 12.82 -7.31 -3.16
N ILE A 54 11.76 -7.76 -2.48
CA ILE A 54 10.76 -6.83 -1.88
C ILE A 54 11.41 -5.96 -0.80
N ASP A 55 12.31 -6.53 -0.02
CA ASP A 55 13.07 -5.93 1.06
C ASP A 55 14.30 -5.13 0.59
N LYS A 56 14.58 -5.10 -0.73
CA LYS A 56 15.70 -4.35 -1.28
C LYS A 56 15.69 -2.87 -0.87
N TYR A 57 16.73 -2.47 -0.13
CA TYR A 57 16.95 -1.08 0.23
C TYR A 57 17.22 -0.19 -0.98
N GLY A 58 16.66 1.03 -0.95
CA GLY A 58 16.90 2.06 -1.96
C GLY A 58 15.84 2.16 -3.04
N GLU A 59 14.95 1.17 -3.17
CA GLU A 59 13.99 1.12 -4.28
C GLU A 59 12.69 1.90 -4.05
N SER A 60 12.47 2.43 -2.86
CA SER A 60 11.24 3.18 -2.52
C SER A 60 10.88 4.28 -3.53
N LYS A 61 11.86 5.04 -4.01
CA LYS A 61 11.60 6.12 -4.98
C LYS A 61 11.20 5.55 -6.34
N THR A 62 11.93 4.55 -6.82
CA THR A 62 11.68 3.88 -8.10
C THR A 62 10.30 3.25 -8.10
N ARG A 63 9.99 2.46 -7.06
CA ARG A 63 8.72 1.75 -6.88
C ARG A 63 7.54 2.69 -6.76
N PHE A 64 7.61 3.70 -5.87
CA PHE A 64 6.53 4.67 -5.73
C PHE A 64 6.20 5.37 -7.07
N LYS A 65 7.24 5.77 -7.81
CA LYS A 65 7.07 6.39 -9.13
C LYS A 65 6.48 5.43 -10.15
N ALA A 66 6.94 4.18 -10.19
CA ALA A 66 6.43 3.15 -11.09
C ALA A 66 4.95 2.88 -10.85
N GLY A 67 4.53 2.75 -9.59
CA GLY A 67 3.12 2.59 -9.21
C GLY A 67 2.26 3.74 -9.75
N LEU A 68 2.65 4.99 -9.51
CA LEU A 68 1.94 6.16 -10.04
C LEU A 68 1.92 6.20 -11.58
N LYS A 69 3.05 5.95 -12.23
CA LYS A 69 3.20 6.06 -13.69
C LYS A 69 2.36 5.02 -14.42
N ASN A 70 2.40 3.78 -13.96
CA ASN A 70 1.88 2.63 -14.69
C ASN A 70 0.44 2.27 -14.30
N LEU A 71 0.03 2.56 -13.07
CA LEU A 71 -1.24 2.06 -12.52
C LEU A 71 -2.33 3.13 -12.40
N PHE A 72 -1.99 4.35 -11.98
CA PHE A 72 -2.99 5.41 -11.82
C PHE A 72 -3.55 5.88 -13.17
N LYS A 73 -4.86 6.19 -13.22
CA LYS A 73 -5.52 6.63 -14.45
C LYS A 73 -5.26 8.10 -14.75
N ASN A 74 -5.42 8.96 -13.73
CA ASN A 74 -5.29 10.40 -13.85
C ASN A 74 -3.85 10.81 -14.24
N SER A 75 -3.73 11.68 -15.25
CA SER A 75 -2.45 12.13 -15.81
C SER A 75 -1.62 12.93 -14.81
N PHE A 76 -2.24 13.57 -13.82
CA PHE A 76 -1.54 14.30 -12.76
C PHE A 76 -0.53 13.40 -12.04
N TYR A 77 -0.94 12.21 -11.58
CA TYR A 77 -0.06 11.27 -10.88
C TYR A 77 1.13 10.86 -11.74
N LYS A 78 0.87 10.60 -13.03
CA LYS A 78 1.89 10.20 -14.00
C LYS A 78 2.89 11.31 -14.28
N GLN A 79 2.49 12.57 -14.23
CA GLN A 79 3.35 13.72 -14.54
C GLN A 79 4.05 14.30 -13.32
N ASN A 80 3.54 14.04 -12.11
CA ASN A 80 3.97 14.71 -10.87
C ASN A 80 4.57 13.72 -9.85
N GLN A 81 5.21 12.65 -10.32
CA GLN A 81 5.69 11.57 -9.45
C GLN A 81 6.78 12.06 -8.47
N ASP A 82 7.72 12.90 -8.92
CA ASP A 82 8.75 13.49 -8.04
C ASP A 82 8.14 14.43 -6.99
N PHE A 83 7.15 15.22 -7.40
CA PHE A 83 6.41 16.10 -6.50
C PHE A 83 5.70 15.29 -5.41
N LEU A 84 4.95 14.24 -5.78
CA LEU A 84 4.24 13.38 -4.84
C LEU A 84 5.19 12.58 -3.96
N PHE A 85 6.29 12.05 -4.52
CA PHE A 85 7.30 11.35 -3.73
C PHE A 85 7.91 12.27 -2.66
N LYS A 86 8.24 13.52 -3.02
CA LYS A 86 8.85 14.47 -2.09
C LYS A 86 7.85 15.05 -1.10
N GLN A 87 6.73 15.58 -1.58
CA GLN A 87 5.80 16.38 -0.78
C GLN A 87 4.79 15.52 -0.02
N LEU A 88 4.38 14.38 -0.57
CA LEU A 88 3.45 13.46 0.09
C LEU A 88 4.23 12.34 0.79
N ARG A 89 4.66 11.32 0.04
CA ARG A 89 5.25 10.09 0.59
C ARG A 89 6.41 10.39 1.54
N GLY A 90 7.41 11.14 1.09
CA GLY A 90 8.62 11.40 1.86
C GLY A 90 8.35 12.11 3.18
N ASN A 91 7.46 13.11 3.20
CA ASN A 91 7.13 13.80 4.44
C ASN A 91 6.18 12.98 5.33
N MET A 92 5.21 12.26 4.77
CA MET A 92 4.29 11.43 5.54
C MET A 92 5.01 10.25 6.22
N ILE A 93 5.94 9.59 5.54
CA ILE A 93 6.68 8.45 6.11
C ILE A 93 7.71 8.89 7.13
N HIS A 94 8.51 9.92 6.84
CA HIS A 94 9.62 10.28 7.73
C HIS A 94 9.26 11.27 8.85
N LYS A 95 8.14 11.98 8.73
CA LYS A 95 7.78 13.07 9.65
C LYS A 95 6.30 13.08 10.05
N LEU A 96 5.49 12.17 9.50
CA LEU A 96 4.04 12.09 9.72
C LEU A 96 3.35 13.44 9.53
N ARG A 97 3.80 14.24 8.56
CA ARG A 97 3.23 15.54 8.18
C ARG A 97 3.30 15.76 6.69
N PRO A 98 2.35 16.46 6.04
CA PRO A 98 2.48 16.78 4.63
C PRO A 98 3.61 17.79 4.38
N GLY A 99 4.14 17.77 3.17
CA GLY A 99 5.00 18.84 2.68
C GLY A 99 4.23 20.14 2.50
N LYS A 100 4.94 21.28 2.54
CA LYS A 100 4.35 22.63 2.47
C LYS A 100 3.50 22.91 1.23
N GLU A 101 3.63 22.08 0.20
CA GLU A 101 2.92 22.23 -1.08
C GLU A 101 1.69 21.32 -1.18
N ILE A 102 1.32 20.59 -0.13
CA ILE A 102 0.17 19.69 -0.08
C ILE A 102 -0.74 20.04 1.10
N ILE A 103 -2.04 20.04 0.84
CA ILE A 103 -3.10 20.07 1.86
C ILE A 103 -3.77 18.70 1.86
N LEU A 104 -3.96 18.13 3.05
CA LEU A 104 -4.70 16.90 3.25
C LEU A 104 -6.07 17.23 3.84
N THR A 105 -7.12 16.62 3.33
CA THR A 105 -8.48 16.82 3.82
C THR A 105 -9.32 15.56 3.65
N SER A 106 -10.45 15.51 4.34
CA SER A 106 -11.45 14.44 4.32
C SER A 106 -12.81 15.03 3.99
N HIS A 107 -13.49 14.47 2.99
CA HIS A 107 -14.88 14.78 2.71
C HIS A 107 -15.76 14.40 3.90
N ASN A 108 -15.51 13.24 4.51
CA ASN A 108 -16.31 12.74 5.62
C ASN A 108 -16.29 13.68 6.83
N ILE A 109 -15.13 14.25 7.16
CA ILE A 109 -14.93 15.18 8.28
C ILE A 109 -15.35 16.60 7.92
N SER A 110 -14.76 17.16 6.86
CA SER A 110 -14.81 18.60 6.59
C SER A 110 -15.86 19.00 5.55
N LYS A 111 -16.54 18.01 4.95
CA LYS A 111 -17.44 18.19 3.81
C LYS A 111 -16.78 18.88 2.61
N THR A 112 -15.44 18.79 2.50
CA THR A 112 -14.71 19.25 1.32
C THR A 112 -15.24 18.54 0.08
N PRO A 113 -15.63 19.25 -1.00
CA PRO A 113 -16.12 18.61 -2.21
C PRO A 113 -15.08 17.66 -2.82
N LEU A 114 -15.50 16.47 -3.27
CA LEU A 114 -14.58 15.48 -3.86
C LEU A 114 -13.88 16.03 -5.10
N GLU A 115 -14.53 16.91 -5.89
CA GLU A 115 -13.92 17.54 -7.05
C GLU A 115 -12.79 18.54 -6.71
N TYR A 116 -12.53 18.80 -5.42
CA TYR A 116 -11.36 19.57 -5.00
C TYR A 116 -10.11 18.71 -4.96
N HIS A 117 -10.23 17.39 -5.05
CA HIS A 117 -9.10 16.49 -5.18
C HIS A 117 -8.23 16.89 -6.37
N LEU A 118 -6.93 17.06 -6.11
CA LEU A 118 -5.93 17.58 -7.03
C LEU A 118 -6.15 19.01 -7.53
N LYS A 119 -7.06 19.82 -6.99
CA LYS A 119 -7.07 21.27 -7.26
C LYS A 119 -5.97 21.99 -6.48
N LYS A 120 -5.67 23.21 -6.90
CA LYS A 120 -4.83 24.12 -6.09
C LYS A 120 -5.74 24.97 -5.21
N ASP A 121 -5.30 25.25 -3.99
CA ASP A 121 -5.88 26.31 -3.18
C ASP A 121 -5.37 27.70 -3.62
N GLU A 122 -5.78 28.75 -2.91
CA GLU A 122 -5.40 30.14 -3.18
C GLU A 122 -3.88 30.38 -3.04
N GLU A 123 -3.20 29.61 -2.19
CA GLU A 123 -1.75 29.66 -1.98
C GLU A 123 -0.96 28.78 -2.99
N GLY A 124 -1.67 28.11 -3.91
CA GLY A 124 -1.07 27.25 -4.93
C GLY A 124 -0.69 25.84 -4.47
N ARG A 125 -1.05 25.44 -3.25
CA ARG A 125 -0.85 24.10 -2.66
C ARG A 125 -1.84 23.11 -3.25
N ARG A 126 -1.42 21.86 -3.44
CA ARG A 126 -2.24 20.79 -4.01
C ARG A 126 -3.13 20.17 -2.92
N ILE A 127 -4.43 20.12 -3.15
CA ILE A 127 -5.39 19.51 -2.24
C ILE A 127 -5.49 18.02 -2.53
N LEU A 128 -5.38 17.18 -1.50
CA LEU A 128 -5.70 15.77 -1.54
C LEU A 128 -6.89 15.49 -0.61
N VAL A 129 -8.04 15.21 -1.23
CA VAL A 129 -9.21 14.66 -0.55
C VAL A 129 -9.03 13.14 -0.46
N ILE A 130 -8.98 12.59 0.77
CA ILE A 130 -8.62 11.18 1.01
C ILE A 130 -9.54 10.19 0.31
N GLU A 131 -10.84 10.44 0.27
CA GLU A 131 -11.82 9.52 -0.32
C GLU A 131 -11.56 9.37 -1.82
N GLN A 132 -11.37 10.49 -2.52
CA GLN A 132 -11.04 10.46 -3.94
C GLN A 132 -9.62 9.89 -4.19
N PHE A 133 -8.66 10.16 -3.29
CA PHE A 133 -7.33 9.57 -3.39
C PHE A 133 -7.37 8.06 -3.25
N PHE A 134 -8.20 7.56 -2.33
CA PHE A 134 -8.40 6.14 -2.09
C PHE A 134 -9.14 5.46 -3.24
N GLU A 135 -10.14 6.10 -3.86
CA GLU A 135 -10.76 5.60 -5.09
C GLU A 135 -9.73 5.46 -6.23
N ASP A 136 -8.87 6.45 -6.41
CA ASP A 136 -7.80 6.40 -7.42
C ASP A 136 -6.80 5.27 -7.11
N PHE A 137 -6.49 5.04 -5.83
CA PHE A 137 -5.65 3.93 -5.38
C PHE A 137 -6.30 2.56 -5.59
N LYS A 138 -7.59 2.38 -5.27
CA LYS A 138 -8.34 1.15 -5.57
C LYS A 138 -8.33 0.85 -7.07
N GLY A 139 -8.47 1.89 -7.90
CA GLY A 139 -8.34 1.77 -9.35
C GLY A 139 -6.95 1.29 -9.79
N ALA A 140 -5.89 1.71 -9.10
CA ALA A 140 -4.53 1.24 -9.33
C ALA A 140 -4.33 -0.22 -8.92
N CYS A 141 -4.85 -0.62 -7.74
CA CYS A 141 -4.84 -2.00 -7.26
C CYS A 141 -5.53 -2.94 -8.25
N ALA A 142 -6.77 -2.64 -8.64
CA ALA A 142 -7.54 -3.44 -9.58
C ALA A 142 -6.84 -3.59 -10.93
N LYS A 143 -6.20 -2.50 -11.41
CA LYS A 143 -5.44 -2.53 -12.66
C LYS A 143 -4.19 -3.42 -12.57
N LEU A 144 -3.48 -3.42 -11.44
CA LEU A 144 -2.35 -4.32 -11.24
C LEU A 144 -2.81 -5.78 -11.27
N LEU A 145 -3.82 -6.13 -10.47
CA LEU A 145 -4.37 -7.48 -10.43
C LEU A 145 -4.79 -7.97 -11.82
N THR A 146 -5.50 -7.13 -12.58
CA THR A 146 -5.89 -7.44 -13.96
C THR A 146 -4.68 -7.67 -14.88
N LYS A 147 -3.61 -6.88 -14.73
CA LYS A 147 -2.41 -7.05 -15.56
C LYS A 147 -1.68 -8.34 -15.25
N ILE A 148 -1.59 -8.71 -13.97
CA ILE A 148 -0.99 -9.98 -13.54
C ILE A 148 -1.81 -11.15 -14.10
N GLU A 149 -3.13 -11.11 -13.95
CA GLU A 149 -4.01 -12.17 -14.47
C GLU A 149 -3.94 -12.35 -15.99
N LEU A 150 -3.64 -11.28 -16.73
CA LEU A 150 -3.51 -11.29 -18.18
C LEU A 150 -2.06 -11.50 -18.66
N ASP A 151 -1.10 -11.73 -17.76
CA ASP A 151 0.35 -11.80 -18.03
C ASP A 151 0.85 -10.63 -18.92
N LYS A 152 0.45 -9.40 -18.57
CA LYS A 152 0.77 -8.18 -19.32
C LYS A 152 1.88 -7.38 -18.66
N ASP A 153 2.61 -6.63 -19.49
CA ASP A 153 3.65 -5.66 -19.10
C ASP A 153 4.90 -6.24 -18.43
N ASN A 154 5.20 -7.52 -18.65
CA ASN A 154 6.39 -8.21 -18.10
C ASN A 154 6.54 -7.94 -16.59
N LEU A 155 5.44 -8.04 -15.85
CA LEU A 155 5.46 -7.89 -14.40
C LEU A 155 6.29 -9.01 -13.80
N ASP A 156 7.02 -8.69 -12.74
CA ASP A 156 7.87 -9.65 -12.06
C ASP A 156 7.04 -10.80 -11.51
N LYS A 157 7.42 -12.03 -11.84
CA LYS A 157 6.72 -13.26 -11.46
C LYS A 157 7.15 -13.73 -10.08
N ASP A 158 8.40 -13.48 -9.70
CA ASP A 158 8.91 -13.81 -8.37
C ASP A 158 8.13 -13.03 -7.31
N LYS A 159 7.74 -11.77 -7.60
CA LYS A 159 6.82 -10.98 -6.74
C LYS A 159 5.45 -11.61 -6.51
N GLN A 160 4.98 -12.43 -7.43
CA GLN A 160 3.67 -13.07 -7.33
C GLN A 160 3.73 -14.30 -6.40
N ASP A 161 4.92 -14.88 -6.25
CA ASP A 161 5.16 -16.07 -5.43
C ASP A 161 5.65 -15.73 -4.00
N VAL A 162 5.84 -14.44 -3.69
CA VAL A 162 6.18 -13.99 -2.34
C VAL A 162 4.97 -14.08 -1.40
N ASN A 163 5.20 -14.57 -0.19
CA ASN A 163 4.28 -14.43 0.93
C ASN A 163 4.32 -12.97 1.42
N TYR A 164 3.17 -12.30 1.54
CA TYR A 164 3.15 -10.89 1.95
C TYR A 164 2.80 -10.68 3.42
N LEU A 165 2.08 -11.63 4.02
CA LEU A 165 1.76 -11.62 5.45
C LEU A 165 1.42 -13.02 5.91
N ASN A 166 2.04 -13.47 6.99
CA ASN A 166 1.67 -14.69 7.67
C ASN A 166 0.82 -14.35 8.90
N ILE A 167 -0.36 -14.97 9.00
CA ILE A 167 -1.25 -14.92 10.16
C ILE A 167 -1.33 -16.34 10.72
N PHE A 168 -0.96 -16.55 11.97
CA PHE A 168 -0.89 -17.90 12.55
C PHE A 168 -1.36 -17.91 14.00
N GLU A 169 -1.86 -19.06 14.45
CA GLU A 169 -2.29 -19.26 15.83
C GLU A 169 -1.19 -19.92 16.65
N LYS A 170 -0.91 -19.38 17.85
CA LYS A 170 0.04 -19.99 18.80
C LYS A 170 -0.57 -20.04 20.19
N ASN A 171 -0.28 -21.10 20.93
CA ASN A 171 -0.57 -21.15 22.35
C ASN A 171 0.58 -20.48 23.12
N ILE A 172 0.27 -19.41 23.86
CA ILE A 172 1.21 -18.70 24.74
C ILE A 172 0.53 -18.59 26.11
N ASP A 173 1.19 -19.11 27.16
CA ASP A 173 0.69 -19.11 28.53
C ASP A 173 -0.76 -19.64 28.67
N ASN A 174 -1.06 -20.77 28.03
CA ASN A 174 -2.39 -21.39 27.96
C ASN A 174 -3.47 -20.53 27.29
N GLN A 175 -3.09 -19.49 26.54
CA GLN A 175 -3.99 -18.69 25.72
C GLN A 175 -3.68 -18.90 24.24
N ASN A 176 -4.71 -19.16 23.44
CA ASN A 176 -4.57 -19.14 21.99
C ASN A 176 -4.56 -17.69 21.53
N VAL A 177 -3.46 -17.28 20.92
CA VAL A 177 -3.26 -15.93 20.37
C VAL A 177 -3.12 -15.99 18.85
N ILE A 178 -3.75 -15.03 18.17
CA ILE A 178 -3.57 -14.82 16.73
C ILE A 178 -2.41 -13.85 16.57
N LEU A 179 -1.40 -14.26 15.81
CA LEU A 179 -0.18 -13.51 15.56
C LEU A 179 -0.09 -13.18 14.07
N SER A 180 0.61 -12.10 13.77
CA SER A 180 1.02 -11.76 12.41
C SER A 180 2.52 -11.52 12.39
N GLY A 181 3.23 -12.09 11.43
CA GLY A 181 4.68 -12.08 11.44
C GLY A 181 5.32 -12.26 10.07
N ASP A 182 6.64 -12.41 10.12
CA ASP A 182 7.52 -12.44 8.96
C ASP A 182 7.07 -13.43 7.89
N THR A 183 7.30 -13.04 6.65
CA THR A 183 7.04 -13.77 5.42
C THR A 183 8.04 -14.91 5.20
N GLU A 184 9.18 -14.89 5.92
CA GLU A 184 10.23 -15.92 5.94
C GLU A 184 10.05 -16.99 7.05
N TYR A 185 8.82 -17.29 7.47
CA TYR A 185 8.61 -18.47 8.33
C TYR A 185 8.72 -19.75 7.48
N HIS A 186 9.89 -20.39 7.56
CA HIS A 186 10.07 -21.80 7.22
C HIS A 186 8.97 -22.62 7.92
N THR A 187 8.19 -23.37 7.14
CA THR A 187 7.52 -24.55 7.65
C THR A 187 8.53 -25.37 8.43
N SER A 188 8.19 -25.74 9.65
CA SER A 188 9.01 -26.55 10.54
C SER A 188 9.35 -27.91 9.92
N GLU A 189 10.38 -27.95 9.08
CA GLU A 189 11.11 -29.13 8.65
C GLU A 189 12.58 -28.71 8.46
N LYS A 190 13.27 -28.57 9.60
CA LYS A 190 14.73 -28.77 9.81
C LYS A 190 15.09 -28.39 11.25
N LEU A 191 14.59 -29.20 12.18
CA LEU A 191 15.31 -29.51 13.41
C LEU A 191 15.51 -31.03 13.41
N GLU A 192 16.20 -31.52 12.38
CA GLU A 192 16.89 -32.80 12.46
C GLU A 192 18.38 -32.48 12.36
N ASP A 193 19.09 -32.99 13.37
CA ASP A 193 20.52 -33.23 13.44
C ASP A 193 21.46 -32.03 13.64
N GLU A 194 21.60 -31.61 14.89
CA GLU A 194 22.94 -31.38 15.47
C GLU A 194 23.12 -32.36 16.64
N GLU A 195 23.90 -33.42 16.39
CA GLU A 195 24.58 -34.25 17.41
C GLU A 195 25.67 -33.48 18.15
#